data_AF-A0A1T5CNK4-F1
#
_entry.id   AF-A0A1T5CNK4-F1
#
_cell.length_a   1.000
_cell.length_b   1.000
_cell.length_c   1.000
_cell.angle_alpha   90.00
_cell.angle_beta   90.00
_cell.angle_gamma   90.00
#
_symmetry.space_group_name_H-M   'P 1'
#
loop_
_entity.id
_entity.type
_entity.pdbx_description
1 polymer ?
#
loop_
_entity_poly.entity_id
_entity_poly.type
_entity_poly.pdbx_seq_one_letter_code
_entity_poly.pdbx_strand_id
1 'polypeptide(L)'
;MLKSKRILLALFSLALFVTSCKEDEDVKPGNTLTARAGADQNLNAGAIVTLDGSASTDSENKPFDYRWTFTKKPTGSTTTLSSATVNKPTFKTDVSGEYELELTISNANGESKDKVLITAAAIQPIVLDANINAKTTLEDRIDNPDLPDYIANGNVAVNAELTVKPGVVIAFARDARFEVNDKGGILLASGEPNKPIRLIGQEAKKGFWAGVIFRSASSANTLENVHVLHAGSKVLYSGIKAGMAITGVSKAELSIKDCLFEKNDGYGLWVEDAVILSAFAFNVFKDNTEAGILLTARNVAKLDPNSVFTGGNGRNVVEISPSQLSKSSAGEIVWQGFKDKTPYRILESLTVDADWKLMPGVIIEMSSGARMSIDGGYLNAKGTEASKIIIRGAENKPAYWRGIICFSTSAMNVFEYAEISGGGSTALVSGKKVNIAVYGSQASFQIKNSKISGSGGYGVYVNYQAKVNDDIETANTFADNVEGKVLKE
;
A
#
# COMPACT_ATOMS: atom_id res chain seq x y z
N MET A 1 63.66 -70.05 3.94
CA MET A 1 64.21 -71.10 4.81
C MET A 1 65.02 -70.45 5.94
N LEU A 2 64.77 -70.89 7.19
CA LEU A 2 65.59 -70.81 8.43
C LEU A 2 66.45 -69.55 8.70
N LYS A 3 66.17 -68.71 9.71
CA LYS A 3 66.49 -68.85 11.17
C LYS A 3 67.93 -69.32 11.49
N SER A 4 68.71 -68.48 12.19
CA SER A 4 69.47 -68.78 13.44
C SER A 4 70.45 -67.63 13.73
N LYS A 5 70.32 -66.81 14.81
CA LYS A 5 70.75 -67.03 16.22
C LYS A 5 72.27 -67.29 16.33
N ARG A 6 73.07 -66.76 17.27
CA ARG A 6 72.93 -65.84 18.43
C ARG A 6 74.31 -65.84 19.15
N ILE A 7 74.65 -64.75 19.88
CA ILE A 7 75.28 -64.76 21.24
C ILE A 7 76.82 -65.03 21.30
N LEU A 8 77.70 -64.35 22.09
CA LEU A 8 77.68 -63.93 23.52
C LEU A 8 78.81 -62.89 23.85
N LEU A 9 78.50 -61.94 24.76
CA LEU A 9 79.26 -61.25 25.86
C LEU A 9 80.78 -60.92 25.76
N ALA A 10 81.37 -59.94 26.46
CA ALA A 10 80.96 -58.90 27.40
C ALA A 10 82.17 -57.98 27.77
N LEU A 11 81.94 -56.67 27.69
CA LEU A 11 82.20 -55.60 28.71
C LEU A 11 83.58 -55.45 29.38
N PHE A 12 84.28 -54.33 29.10
CA PHE A 12 84.44 -53.09 29.91
C PHE A 12 85.67 -53.16 30.83
N SER A 13 86.48 -52.14 31.09
CA SER A 13 86.60 -50.69 30.82
C SER A 13 88.05 -50.34 31.29
N LEU A 14 88.71 -49.21 31.03
CA LEU A 14 88.33 -47.82 31.22
C LEU A 14 89.53 -46.98 30.74
N ALA A 15 89.33 -46.00 29.85
CA ALA A 15 90.36 -45.05 29.44
C ALA A 15 89.80 -43.62 29.51
N LEU A 16 90.55 -42.73 30.15
CA LEU A 16 90.28 -41.30 30.26
C LEU A 16 90.28 -40.62 28.89
N PHE A 17 89.30 -39.74 28.66
CA PHE A 17 89.50 -38.53 27.85
C PHE A 17 88.84 -37.34 28.53
N VAL A 18 89.64 -36.29 28.68
CA VAL A 18 89.25 -34.98 29.18
C VAL A 18 88.56 -34.25 28.04
N THR A 19 87.27 -33.97 28.17
CA THR A 19 86.53 -33.11 27.24
C THR A 19 85.99 -31.91 28.01
N SER A 20 86.44 -30.74 27.59
CA SER A 20 85.85 -29.44 27.94
C SER A 20 84.36 -29.46 27.59
N CYS A 21 83.50 -29.45 28.60
CA CYS A 21 82.10 -29.04 28.41
C CYS A 21 82.11 -27.54 28.17
N LYS A 22 81.97 -27.11 26.91
CA LYS A 22 81.30 -25.85 26.62
C LYS A 22 79.85 -26.07 27.08
N GLU A 23 79.35 -25.24 27.99
CA GLU A 23 77.90 -25.09 28.11
C GLU A 23 77.41 -24.67 26.72
N ASP A 24 76.62 -25.53 26.07
CA ASP A 24 75.77 -25.09 24.99
C ASP A 24 74.87 -24.02 25.62
N GLU A 25 75.00 -22.76 25.17
CA GLU A 25 73.98 -21.75 25.47
C GLU A 25 72.66 -22.32 24.96
N ASP A 26 71.81 -22.75 25.88
CA ASP A 26 70.41 -23.02 25.60
C ASP A 26 69.86 -21.73 24.98
N VAL A 27 69.72 -21.71 23.65
CA VAL A 27 69.07 -20.61 22.94
C VAL A 27 67.64 -20.60 23.44
N LYS A 28 67.36 -19.80 24.46
CA LYS A 28 66.01 -19.61 24.98
C LYS A 28 65.14 -19.22 23.77
N PRO A 29 64.10 -19.99 23.40
CA PRO A 29 63.27 -19.66 22.26
C PRO A 29 62.78 -18.22 22.41
N GLY A 30 62.93 -17.41 21.36
CA GLY A 30 62.44 -16.03 21.39
C GLY A 30 60.95 -16.01 21.74
N ASN A 31 60.52 -15.01 22.52
CA ASN A 31 59.13 -14.87 22.90
C ASN A 31 58.23 -14.82 21.64
N THR A 32 57.31 -15.77 21.52
CA THR A 32 56.45 -15.95 20.35
C THR A 32 55.01 -15.57 20.68
N LEU A 33 54.45 -14.67 19.88
CA LEU A 33 53.02 -14.37 19.87
C LEU A 33 52.27 -15.35 18.97
N THR A 34 51.09 -15.78 19.38
CA THR A 34 50.20 -16.64 18.58
C THR A 34 48.79 -16.07 18.62
N ALA A 35 48.38 -15.44 17.53
CA ALA A 35 47.01 -15.00 17.32
C ALA A 35 46.09 -16.20 17.10
N ARG A 36 44.89 -16.13 17.68
CA ARG A 36 43.79 -17.08 17.44
C ARG A 36 42.49 -16.31 17.31
N ALA A 37 42.00 -16.15 16.09
CA ALA A 37 40.79 -15.39 15.75
C ALA A 37 39.49 -16.16 16.06
N GLY A 38 39.60 -17.44 16.42
CA GLY A 38 38.47 -18.33 16.67
C GLY A 38 38.11 -19.15 15.44
N ALA A 39 37.07 -19.97 15.56
CA ALA A 39 36.59 -20.80 14.46
C ALA A 39 35.69 -19.99 13.51
N ASP A 40 35.66 -20.41 12.25
CA ASP A 40 34.73 -19.89 11.25
C ASP A 40 33.28 -20.07 11.70
N GLN A 41 32.41 -19.12 11.33
CA GLN A 41 31.00 -19.11 11.75
C GLN A 41 30.07 -19.11 10.54
N ASN A 42 28.99 -19.88 10.63
CA ASN A 42 27.91 -19.91 9.62
C ASN A 42 26.60 -19.49 10.30
N LEU A 43 26.00 -18.41 9.81
CA LEU A 43 24.76 -17.81 10.35
C LEU A 43 23.93 -17.21 9.23
N ASN A 44 22.74 -16.74 9.53
CA ASN A 44 21.93 -15.97 8.56
C ASN A 44 22.34 -14.50 8.57
N ALA A 45 22.22 -13.84 7.42
CA ALA A 45 22.25 -12.38 7.36
C ALA A 45 21.26 -11.78 8.38
N GLY A 46 21.66 -10.68 8.99
CA GLY A 46 20.95 -9.99 10.07
C GLY A 46 21.40 -10.41 11.47
N ALA A 47 22.08 -11.55 11.64
CA ALA A 47 22.53 -11.99 12.95
C ALA A 47 23.78 -11.24 13.44
N ILE A 48 23.86 -11.09 14.76
CA ILE A 48 25.01 -10.52 15.47
C ILE A 48 26.06 -11.62 15.64
N VAL A 49 27.25 -11.34 15.15
CA VAL A 49 28.44 -12.18 15.28
C VAL A 49 29.21 -11.73 16.50
N THR A 50 29.69 -12.68 17.29
CA THR A 50 30.69 -12.42 18.34
C THR A 50 31.99 -13.10 17.92
N LEU A 51 33.05 -12.32 17.74
CA LEU A 51 34.40 -12.85 17.51
C LEU A 51 35.03 -13.25 18.84
N ASP A 52 36.01 -14.15 18.82
CA ASP A 52 36.69 -14.57 20.04
C ASP A 52 38.19 -14.73 19.84
N GLY A 53 38.92 -13.67 20.18
CA GLY A 53 40.38 -13.65 20.19
C GLY A 53 41.01 -14.19 21.47
N SER A 54 40.21 -14.58 22.48
CA SER A 54 40.71 -14.81 23.85
C SER A 54 41.64 -16.03 24.00
N ALA A 55 41.67 -16.91 23.00
CA ALA A 55 42.62 -18.02 22.94
C ALA A 55 44.02 -17.62 22.42
N SER A 56 44.22 -16.35 22.07
CA SER A 56 45.52 -15.81 21.69
C SER A 56 46.50 -15.84 22.87
N THR A 57 47.78 -16.08 22.59
CA THR A 57 48.78 -16.30 23.64
C THR A 57 50.12 -15.66 23.32
N ASP A 58 50.87 -15.35 24.37
CA ASP A 58 52.29 -15.00 24.35
C ASP A 58 53.04 -16.10 25.10
N SER A 59 54.13 -16.63 24.52
CA SER A 59 54.86 -17.78 25.11
C SER A 59 55.49 -17.49 26.48
N GLU A 60 55.68 -16.20 26.82
CA GLU A 60 56.16 -15.73 28.12
C GLU A 60 55.03 -15.10 28.97
N ASN A 61 53.77 -15.24 28.57
CA ASN A 61 52.58 -14.64 29.20
C ASN A 61 52.66 -13.10 29.35
N LYS A 62 53.35 -12.42 28.44
CA LYS A 62 53.37 -10.95 28.42
C LYS A 62 52.04 -10.39 27.86
N PRO A 63 51.59 -9.21 28.34
CA PRO A 63 50.45 -8.53 27.75
C PRO A 63 50.66 -8.20 26.26
N PHE A 64 49.56 -8.14 25.51
CA PHE A 64 49.51 -7.73 24.11
C PHE A 64 48.16 -7.05 23.80
N ASP A 65 48.15 -6.23 22.76
CA ASP A 65 46.97 -5.52 22.29
C ASP A 65 46.25 -6.31 21.19
N TYR A 66 44.93 -6.12 21.06
CA TYR A 66 44.12 -6.69 19.98
C TYR A 66 43.83 -5.61 18.92
N ARG A 67 43.80 -6.02 17.65
CA ARG A 67 43.34 -5.19 16.54
C ARG A 67 42.61 -6.06 15.51
N TRP A 68 41.30 -5.86 15.40
CA TRP A 68 40.43 -6.51 14.44
C TRP A 68 40.19 -5.64 13.22
N THR A 69 40.29 -6.23 12.03
CA THR A 69 40.02 -5.54 10.77
C THR A 69 39.23 -6.41 9.81
N PHE A 70 38.30 -5.82 9.06
CA PHE A 70 37.66 -6.52 7.93
C PHE A 70 38.64 -6.52 6.75
N THR A 71 39.01 -7.72 6.29
CA THR A 71 39.81 -7.90 5.07
C THR A 71 38.91 -8.13 3.84
N LYS A 72 37.68 -8.62 4.06
CA LYS A 72 36.66 -8.79 3.02
C LYS A 72 35.27 -8.51 3.60
N LYS A 73 34.41 -7.85 2.82
CA LYS A 73 32.98 -7.73 3.08
C LYS A 73 32.19 -8.06 1.81
N PRO A 74 30.95 -8.54 1.92
CA PRO A 74 30.04 -8.63 0.78
C PRO A 74 29.84 -7.24 0.14
N THR A 75 29.61 -7.21 -1.17
CA THR A 75 29.35 -5.95 -1.89
C THR A 75 28.11 -5.28 -1.31
N GLY A 76 28.22 -3.98 -0.99
CA GLY A 76 27.13 -3.19 -0.39
C GLY A 76 27.06 -3.26 1.14
N SER A 77 27.86 -4.09 1.81
CA SER A 77 27.92 -4.12 3.27
C SER A 77 28.57 -2.85 3.83
N THR A 78 27.93 -2.28 4.86
CA THR A 78 28.37 -1.10 5.61
C THR A 78 28.73 -1.39 7.06
N THR A 79 28.66 -2.67 7.48
CA THR A 79 28.85 -3.09 8.86
C THR A 79 30.17 -2.64 9.50
N THR A 80 30.13 -2.43 10.81
CA THR A 80 31.27 -2.03 11.65
C THR A 80 31.34 -2.88 12.91
N LEU A 81 32.55 -3.05 13.46
CA LEU A 81 32.76 -3.71 14.75
C LEU A 81 32.32 -2.79 15.90
N SER A 82 31.81 -3.38 16.98
CA SER A 82 31.52 -2.67 18.24
C SER A 82 32.78 -2.09 18.88
N SER A 83 33.91 -2.77 18.72
CA SER A 83 35.25 -2.24 19.00
C SER A 83 36.28 -3.04 18.20
N ALA A 84 37.32 -2.39 17.70
CA ALA A 84 38.41 -3.09 17.03
C ALA A 84 39.48 -3.63 18.01
N THR A 85 39.45 -3.23 19.29
CA THR A 85 40.57 -3.41 20.23
C THR A 85 40.29 -4.31 21.42
N VAL A 86 39.07 -4.86 21.52
CA VAL A 86 38.71 -5.83 22.56
C VAL A 86 38.92 -7.26 22.04
N ASN A 87 39.04 -8.22 22.96
CA ASN A 87 39.23 -9.63 22.61
C ASN A 87 37.95 -10.29 22.07
N LYS A 88 36.76 -9.78 22.41
CA LYS A 88 35.46 -10.31 21.94
C LYS A 88 34.55 -9.24 21.33
N PRO A 89 34.91 -8.63 20.20
CA PRO A 89 34.06 -7.64 19.56
C PRO A 89 32.88 -8.31 18.86
N THR A 90 31.90 -7.50 18.50
CA THR A 90 30.67 -7.93 17.83
C THR A 90 30.39 -7.08 16.59
N PHE A 91 29.67 -7.63 15.62
CA PHE A 91 29.12 -6.87 14.49
C PHE A 91 27.86 -7.54 13.94
N LYS A 92 27.03 -6.82 13.17
CA LYS A 92 25.84 -7.38 12.49
C LYS A 92 26.19 -7.74 11.04
N THR A 93 25.78 -8.93 10.58
CA THR A 93 25.92 -9.32 9.16
C THR A 93 24.84 -8.65 8.32
N ASP A 94 25.05 -7.41 7.88
CA ASP A 94 24.02 -6.61 7.20
C ASP A 94 23.66 -7.10 5.79
N VAL A 95 24.55 -7.83 5.13
CA VAL A 95 24.36 -8.44 3.80
C VAL A 95 24.73 -9.93 3.84
N SER A 96 24.06 -10.77 3.05
CA SER A 96 24.47 -12.16 2.88
C SER A 96 25.80 -12.26 2.10
N GLY A 97 26.60 -13.28 2.41
CA GLY A 97 27.91 -13.50 1.81
C GLY A 97 29.00 -13.67 2.86
N GLU A 98 30.24 -13.60 2.40
CA GLU A 98 31.43 -13.82 3.22
C GLU A 98 31.99 -12.51 3.79
N TYR A 99 32.20 -12.50 5.10
CA TYR A 99 33.00 -11.52 5.81
C TYR A 99 34.27 -12.19 6.28
N GLU A 100 35.43 -11.68 5.87
CA GLU A 100 36.71 -12.15 6.37
C GLU A 100 37.27 -11.09 7.31
N LEU A 101 37.65 -11.52 8.51
CA LEU A 101 38.25 -10.66 9.52
C LEU A 101 39.63 -11.18 9.89
N GLU A 102 40.58 -10.26 10.05
CA GLU A 102 41.92 -10.53 10.56
C GLU A 102 42.04 -9.97 11.98
N LEU A 103 42.39 -10.85 12.92
CA LEU A 103 42.90 -10.50 14.23
C LEU A 103 44.41 -10.30 14.13
N THR A 104 44.89 -9.10 14.45
CA THR A 104 46.30 -8.85 14.77
C THR A 104 46.45 -8.71 16.29
N ILE A 105 47.36 -9.46 16.90
CA ILE A 105 47.84 -9.18 18.26
C ILE A 105 49.26 -8.61 18.20
N SER A 106 49.58 -7.65 19.07
CA SER A 106 50.89 -6.99 19.05
C SER A 106 51.42 -6.69 20.45
N ASN A 107 52.73 -6.85 20.65
CA ASN A 107 53.44 -6.33 21.82
C ASN A 107 54.85 -5.87 21.43
N ALA A 108 55.71 -5.57 22.41
CA ALA A 108 57.08 -5.10 22.17
C ALA A 108 57.96 -6.08 21.35
N ASN A 109 57.57 -7.34 21.22
CA ASN A 109 58.31 -8.37 20.51
C ASN A 109 57.83 -8.60 19.06
N GLY A 110 56.74 -7.95 18.63
CA GLY A 110 56.23 -8.02 17.26
C GLY A 110 54.72 -8.15 17.15
N GLU A 111 54.25 -8.62 16.00
CA GLU A 111 52.84 -8.86 15.71
C GLU A 111 52.61 -10.33 15.28
N SER A 112 51.45 -10.90 15.62
CA SER A 112 50.93 -12.15 15.07
C SER A 112 49.54 -11.93 14.52
N LYS A 113 49.19 -12.66 13.46
CA LYS A 113 47.91 -12.52 12.76
C LYS A 113 47.20 -13.86 12.62
N ASP A 114 45.87 -13.83 12.70
CA ASP A 114 45.02 -14.97 12.38
C ASP A 114 43.71 -14.47 11.77
N LYS A 115 43.06 -15.31 10.96
CA LYS A 115 41.84 -14.95 10.25
C LYS A 115 40.67 -15.81 10.67
N VAL A 116 39.48 -15.24 10.58
CA VAL A 116 38.22 -15.95 10.76
C VAL A 116 37.27 -15.58 9.62
N LEU A 117 36.67 -16.60 9.03
CA LEU A 117 35.66 -16.47 7.99
C LEU A 117 34.26 -16.55 8.60
N ILE A 118 33.43 -15.57 8.27
CA ILE A 118 32.03 -15.55 8.67
C ILE A 118 31.17 -15.62 7.41
N THR A 119 30.40 -16.70 7.27
CA THR A 119 29.49 -16.92 6.15
C THR A 119 28.06 -16.61 6.58
N ALA A 120 27.50 -15.54 6.02
CA ALA A 120 26.11 -15.15 6.22
C ALA A 120 25.23 -15.68 5.09
N ALA A 121 24.38 -16.67 5.37
CA ALA A 121 23.40 -17.19 4.42
C ALA A 121 22.23 -16.21 4.22
N ALA A 122 21.69 -16.17 3.00
CA ALA A 122 20.48 -15.40 2.72
C ALA A 122 19.25 -16.07 3.36
N ILE A 123 18.46 -15.30 4.11
CA ILE A 123 17.17 -15.77 4.63
C ILE A 123 16.23 -15.98 3.45
N GLN A 124 15.60 -17.16 3.39
CA GLN A 124 14.63 -17.49 2.35
C GLN A 124 13.20 -17.10 2.76
N PRO A 125 12.36 -16.67 1.81
CA PRO A 125 10.94 -16.45 2.04
C PRO A 125 10.25 -17.73 2.55
N ILE A 126 9.27 -17.60 3.44
CA ILE A 126 8.39 -18.72 3.83
C ILE A 126 7.25 -18.83 2.82
N VAL A 127 6.94 -20.05 2.38
CA VAL A 127 5.72 -20.31 1.60
C VAL A 127 4.51 -20.17 2.53
N LEU A 128 3.57 -19.29 2.20
CA LEU A 128 2.32 -19.15 2.93
C LEU A 128 1.41 -20.35 2.69
N ASP A 129 0.74 -20.77 3.76
CA ASP A 129 -0.32 -21.75 3.67
C ASP A 129 -1.46 -21.23 2.80
N ALA A 130 -1.95 -22.09 1.90
CA ALA A 130 -3.09 -21.76 1.04
C ALA A 130 -4.37 -21.45 1.85
N ASN A 131 -4.48 -21.96 3.08
CA ASN A 131 -5.61 -21.73 3.97
C ASN A 131 -5.12 -21.45 5.40
N ILE A 132 -5.37 -20.25 5.88
CA ILE A 132 -5.06 -19.82 7.24
C ILE A 132 -6.29 -20.10 8.10
N ASN A 133 -6.31 -21.28 8.71
CA ASN A 133 -7.45 -21.80 9.49
C ASN A 133 -7.29 -21.66 11.00
N ALA A 134 -6.16 -21.11 11.45
CA ALA A 134 -5.87 -20.83 12.85
C ALA A 134 -5.25 -19.44 12.97
N LYS A 135 -5.34 -18.85 14.18
CA LYS A 135 -4.71 -17.56 14.48
C LYS A 135 -3.24 -17.60 14.11
N THR A 136 -2.84 -16.71 13.19
CA THR A 136 -1.50 -16.70 12.61
C THR A 136 -0.93 -15.28 12.66
N THR A 137 0.36 -15.16 12.96
CA THR A 137 1.10 -13.89 12.90
C THR A 137 2.25 -14.01 11.92
N LEU A 138 2.32 -13.09 10.96
CA LEU A 138 3.43 -12.96 10.02
C LEU A 138 4.39 -11.89 10.55
N GLU A 139 5.65 -12.28 10.73
CA GLU A 139 6.74 -11.43 11.25
C GLU A 139 7.58 -10.88 10.10
N ASP A 140 8.18 -9.71 10.30
CA ASP A 140 9.21 -9.13 9.41
C ASP A 140 10.51 -9.94 9.58
N ARG A 141 10.91 -10.68 8.56
CA ARG A 141 11.97 -11.71 8.60
C ARG A 141 13.19 -11.32 7.78
N ILE A 142 13.01 -10.54 6.72
CA ILE A 142 14.04 -10.16 5.78
C ILE A 142 14.19 -8.64 5.81
N ASP A 143 15.28 -8.17 6.41
CA ASP A 143 15.59 -6.73 6.57
C ASP A 143 15.56 -5.94 5.25
N ASN A 144 15.77 -6.59 4.10
CA ASN A 144 15.69 -5.95 2.79
C ASN A 144 14.22 -5.88 2.30
N PRO A 145 13.60 -4.68 2.27
CA PRO A 145 12.19 -4.52 1.90
C PRO A 145 11.89 -4.74 0.40
N ASP A 146 12.90 -4.96 -0.42
CA ASP A 146 12.74 -5.35 -1.83
C ASP A 146 12.62 -6.87 -2.01
N LEU A 147 12.87 -7.65 -0.95
CA LEU A 147 12.74 -9.10 -0.94
C LEU A 147 11.51 -9.52 -0.13
N PRO A 148 10.77 -10.56 -0.55
CA PRO A 148 9.58 -11.01 0.18
C PRO A 148 9.93 -11.84 1.41
N ASP A 149 9.32 -11.54 2.56
CA ASP A 149 9.33 -12.42 3.73
C ASP A 149 8.56 -13.72 3.47
N TYR A 150 7.50 -13.59 2.66
CA TYR A 150 6.53 -14.63 2.39
C TYR A 150 6.19 -14.71 0.91
N ILE A 151 6.03 -15.94 0.41
CA ILE A 151 5.59 -16.20 -0.96
C ILE A 151 4.29 -17.00 -0.98
N ALA A 152 3.33 -16.57 -1.79
CA ALA A 152 2.09 -17.28 -2.05
C ALA A 152 2.15 -17.92 -3.44
N ASN A 153 2.35 -19.23 -3.51
CA ASN A 153 2.47 -19.98 -4.78
C ASN A 153 1.11 -20.23 -5.46
N GLY A 154 0.02 -19.83 -4.83
CA GLY A 154 -1.34 -19.96 -5.31
C GLY A 154 -2.28 -19.09 -4.47
N ASN A 155 -3.57 -19.36 -4.52
CA ASN A 155 -4.54 -18.61 -3.71
C ASN A 155 -4.28 -18.82 -2.21
N VAL A 156 -4.43 -17.76 -1.44
CA VAL A 156 -4.36 -17.77 0.02
C VAL A 156 -5.70 -17.30 0.57
N ALA A 157 -6.35 -18.14 1.36
CA ALA A 157 -7.61 -17.87 2.02
C ALA A 157 -7.39 -17.68 3.52
N VAL A 158 -7.88 -16.56 4.06
CA VAL A 158 -7.88 -16.23 5.49
C VAL A 158 -9.23 -16.62 6.07
N ASN A 159 -9.27 -17.72 6.84
CA ASN A 159 -10.47 -18.28 7.49
C ASN A 159 -10.46 -18.09 9.02
N ALA A 160 -9.34 -17.60 9.57
CA ALA A 160 -9.17 -17.23 10.96
C ALA A 160 -8.42 -15.89 11.05
N GLU A 161 -8.09 -15.44 12.25
CA GLU A 161 -7.31 -14.20 12.43
C GLU A 161 -5.90 -14.31 11.83
N LEU A 162 -5.59 -13.40 10.91
CA LEU A 162 -4.24 -13.17 10.39
C LEU A 162 -3.77 -11.78 10.84
N THR A 163 -2.71 -11.77 11.64
CA THR A 163 -1.96 -10.55 11.97
C THR A 163 -0.74 -10.44 11.07
N VAL A 164 -0.55 -9.29 10.41
CA VAL A 164 0.63 -9.00 9.59
C VAL A 164 1.37 -7.84 10.23
N LYS A 165 2.62 -8.06 10.65
CA LYS A 165 3.44 -7.06 11.34
C LYS A 165 4.00 -5.99 10.39
N PRO A 166 4.36 -4.80 10.90
CA PRO A 166 5.04 -3.78 10.10
C PRO A 166 6.26 -4.30 9.36
N GLY A 167 6.46 -3.86 8.12
CA GLY A 167 7.59 -4.23 7.27
C GLY A 167 7.38 -5.48 6.42
N VAL A 168 6.39 -6.31 6.75
CA VAL A 168 6.18 -7.59 6.05
C VAL A 168 5.87 -7.40 4.56
N VAL A 169 6.59 -8.14 3.73
CA VAL A 169 6.41 -8.22 2.28
C VAL A 169 5.89 -9.61 1.89
N ILE A 170 4.72 -9.65 1.24
CA ILE A 170 4.10 -10.88 0.73
C ILE A 170 4.07 -10.82 -0.80
N ALA A 171 4.75 -11.75 -1.46
CA ALA A 171 4.79 -11.87 -2.92
C ALA A 171 3.90 -12.99 -3.45
N PHE A 172 2.96 -12.63 -4.32
CA PHE A 172 1.98 -13.52 -4.92
C PHE A 172 2.42 -14.00 -6.30
N ALA A 173 2.30 -15.32 -6.53
CA ALA A 173 2.51 -15.92 -7.83
C ALA A 173 1.51 -15.39 -8.86
N ARG A 174 1.80 -15.65 -10.13
CA ARG A 174 0.93 -15.22 -11.23
C ARG A 174 -0.50 -15.71 -11.01
N ASP A 175 -1.46 -14.82 -11.19
CA ASP A 175 -2.91 -15.08 -11.04
C ASP A 175 -3.38 -15.56 -9.65
N ALA A 176 -2.50 -15.59 -8.65
CA ALA A 176 -2.85 -15.91 -7.27
C ALA A 176 -3.73 -14.81 -6.67
N ARG A 177 -4.67 -15.21 -5.82
CA ARG A 177 -5.59 -14.33 -5.10
C ARG A 177 -5.36 -14.43 -3.60
N PHE A 178 -5.43 -13.28 -2.93
CA PHE A 178 -5.54 -13.21 -1.47
C PHE A 178 -6.99 -12.96 -1.08
N GLU A 179 -7.58 -13.82 -0.25
CA GLU A 179 -9.01 -13.72 0.09
C GLU A 179 -9.22 -13.72 1.60
N VAL A 180 -9.90 -12.70 2.12
CA VAL A 180 -10.33 -12.61 3.53
C VAL A 180 -11.79 -12.97 3.62
N ASN A 181 -12.09 -14.19 4.08
CA ASN A 181 -13.41 -14.79 3.98
C ASN A 181 -14.40 -14.25 5.01
N ASP A 182 -15.69 -14.39 4.70
CA ASP A 182 -16.84 -14.04 5.56
C ASP A 182 -17.08 -15.06 6.70
N LYS A 183 -16.45 -16.24 6.64
CA LYS A 183 -16.57 -17.33 7.62
C LYS A 183 -15.45 -17.32 8.66
N GLY A 184 -15.28 -16.20 9.37
CA GLY A 184 -14.33 -16.07 10.48
C GLY A 184 -12.95 -15.53 10.11
N GLY A 185 -12.73 -15.15 8.84
CA GLY A 185 -11.52 -14.44 8.44
C GLY A 185 -11.43 -13.08 9.11
N ILE A 186 -10.26 -12.74 9.67
CA ILE A 186 -9.98 -11.40 10.19
C ILE A 186 -8.59 -11.00 9.72
N LEU A 187 -8.44 -9.81 9.15
CA LEU A 187 -7.14 -9.28 8.75
C LEU A 187 -6.77 -8.08 9.60
N LEU A 188 -5.69 -8.22 10.37
CA LEU A 188 -5.08 -7.16 11.16
C LEU A 188 -3.73 -6.81 10.51
N ALA A 189 -3.72 -5.83 9.60
CA ALA A 189 -2.51 -5.39 8.90
C ALA A 189 -2.27 -3.90 9.18
N SER A 190 -1.39 -3.64 10.14
CA SER A 190 -1.01 -2.29 10.54
C SER A 190 0.51 -2.14 10.42
N GLY A 191 0.96 -1.56 9.31
CA GLY A 191 2.35 -1.16 9.08
C GLY A 191 2.66 0.21 9.67
N GLU A 192 3.90 0.65 9.45
CA GLU A 192 4.38 1.97 9.85
C GLU A 192 4.82 2.77 8.60
N PRO A 193 4.84 4.11 8.62
CA PRO A 193 5.23 4.91 7.45
C PRO A 193 6.61 4.58 6.87
N ASN A 194 7.56 4.15 7.72
CA ASN A 194 8.90 3.71 7.33
C ASN A 194 9.02 2.18 7.15
N LYS A 195 7.98 1.42 7.49
CA LYS A 195 7.89 -0.03 7.37
C LYS A 195 6.47 -0.43 6.91
N PRO A 196 6.06 -0.03 5.70
CA PRO A 196 4.75 -0.39 5.19
C PRO A 196 4.66 -1.90 4.97
N ILE A 197 3.47 -2.46 5.15
CA ILE A 197 3.20 -3.85 4.72
C ILE A 197 2.99 -3.84 3.21
N ARG A 198 3.61 -4.75 2.48
CA ARG A 198 3.56 -4.76 1.00
C ARG A 198 2.97 -6.06 0.47
N LEU A 199 1.86 -5.95 -0.25
CA LEU A 199 1.26 -7.05 -1.02
C LEU A 199 1.62 -6.85 -2.50
N ILE A 200 2.49 -7.71 -3.03
CA ILE A 200 3.11 -7.53 -4.35
C ILE A 200 3.01 -8.78 -5.23
N GLY A 201 3.18 -8.64 -6.54
CA GLY A 201 3.48 -9.78 -7.42
C GLY A 201 4.92 -10.26 -7.23
N GLN A 202 5.18 -11.56 -7.43
CA GLN A 202 6.55 -12.12 -7.48
C GLN A 202 7.40 -11.50 -8.59
N GLU A 203 6.77 -10.98 -9.65
CA GLU A 203 7.40 -10.03 -10.56
C GLU A 203 6.77 -8.65 -10.36
N ALA A 204 7.60 -7.61 -10.36
CA ALA A 204 7.18 -6.21 -10.27
C ALA A 204 6.57 -5.71 -11.59
N LYS A 205 5.51 -6.37 -12.04
CA LYS A 205 4.79 -6.11 -13.29
C LYS A 205 3.33 -5.82 -12.99
N LYS A 206 2.84 -4.68 -13.47
CA LYS A 206 1.41 -4.33 -13.42
C LYS A 206 0.54 -5.47 -13.96
N GLY A 207 -0.46 -5.91 -13.19
CA GLY A 207 -1.33 -7.04 -13.57
C GLY A 207 -0.68 -8.41 -13.47
N PHE A 208 0.27 -8.63 -12.54
CA PHE A 208 0.94 -9.92 -12.38
C PHE A 208 0.10 -10.95 -11.60
N TRP A 209 -0.49 -10.54 -10.47
CA TRP A 209 -1.33 -11.39 -9.62
C TRP A 209 -2.77 -10.89 -9.61
N ALA A 210 -3.71 -11.71 -9.11
CA ALA A 210 -5.14 -11.41 -9.25
C ALA A 210 -5.58 -10.21 -8.41
N GLY A 211 -5.06 -10.07 -7.18
CA GLY A 211 -5.44 -9.04 -6.22
C GLY A 211 -6.10 -9.61 -4.95
N VAL A 212 -6.70 -8.72 -4.17
CA VAL A 212 -7.31 -9.04 -2.86
C VAL A 212 -8.83 -9.04 -2.93
N ILE A 213 -9.48 -10.14 -2.53
CA ILE A 213 -10.92 -10.15 -2.26
C ILE A 213 -11.15 -10.05 -0.76
N PHE A 214 -11.99 -9.12 -0.33
CA PHE A 214 -12.32 -8.90 1.07
C PHE A 214 -13.82 -9.10 1.30
N ARG A 215 -14.19 -10.06 2.16
CA ARG A 215 -15.58 -10.45 2.47
C ARG A 215 -15.93 -10.43 3.96
N SER A 216 -14.92 -10.34 4.83
CA SER A 216 -15.12 -10.41 6.28
C SER A 216 -15.93 -9.23 6.80
N ALA A 217 -16.95 -9.54 7.61
CA ALA A 217 -17.80 -8.57 8.30
C ALA A 217 -17.29 -8.22 9.72
N SER A 218 -16.07 -8.65 10.08
CA SER A 218 -15.49 -8.33 11.39
C SER A 218 -15.12 -6.84 11.45
N SER A 219 -15.58 -6.13 12.49
CA SER A 219 -15.18 -4.74 12.74
C SER A 219 -13.71 -4.60 13.16
N ALA A 220 -13.03 -5.71 13.48
CA ALA A 220 -11.60 -5.71 13.80
C ALA A 220 -10.71 -5.50 12.57
N ASN A 221 -11.24 -5.74 11.36
CA ASN A 221 -10.47 -5.69 10.12
C ASN A 221 -9.85 -4.30 9.89
N THR A 222 -8.53 -4.27 9.73
CA THR A 222 -7.76 -3.03 9.61
C THR A 222 -6.66 -3.17 8.56
N LEU A 223 -6.57 -2.16 7.68
CA LEU A 223 -5.41 -1.86 6.84
C LEU A 223 -4.89 -0.46 7.21
N GLU A 224 -3.66 -0.40 7.68
CA GLU A 224 -2.96 0.85 7.96
C GLU A 224 -1.52 0.77 7.42
N ASN A 225 -1.07 1.75 6.63
CA ASN A 225 0.22 1.72 5.93
C ASN A 225 0.45 0.41 5.13
N VAL A 226 -0.58 -0.02 4.39
CA VAL A 226 -0.54 -1.20 3.53
C VAL A 226 -0.45 -0.76 2.07
N HIS A 227 0.50 -1.33 1.33
CA HIS A 227 0.66 -1.10 -0.09
C HIS A 227 0.18 -2.32 -0.89
N VAL A 228 -0.76 -2.12 -1.80
CA VAL A 228 -1.24 -3.13 -2.75
C VAL A 228 -0.73 -2.78 -4.15
N LEU A 229 0.24 -3.56 -4.64
CA LEU A 229 0.92 -3.29 -5.90
C LEU A 229 0.82 -4.45 -6.90
N HIS A 230 0.89 -4.12 -8.18
CA HIS A 230 1.09 -5.08 -9.28
C HIS A 230 -0.06 -6.09 -9.47
N ALA A 231 -1.22 -5.84 -8.88
CA ALA A 231 -2.38 -6.72 -8.96
C ALA A 231 -3.22 -6.45 -10.22
N GLY A 232 -4.32 -7.19 -10.38
CA GLY A 232 -5.27 -7.05 -11.48
C GLY A 232 -4.92 -7.88 -12.71
N SER A 233 -4.34 -9.06 -12.57
CA SER A 233 -4.04 -9.93 -13.72
C SER A 233 -5.28 -10.41 -14.49
N LYS A 234 -6.41 -10.50 -13.78
CA LYS A 234 -7.71 -10.92 -14.30
C LYS A 234 -8.84 -10.22 -13.54
N VAL A 235 -10.07 -10.39 -14.03
CA VAL A 235 -11.27 -9.94 -13.31
C VAL A 235 -11.26 -10.52 -11.91
N LEU A 236 -11.36 -9.64 -10.91
CA LEU A 236 -11.32 -10.02 -9.52
C LEU A 236 -12.72 -10.38 -9.02
N TYR A 237 -13.72 -9.53 -9.33
CA TYR A 237 -15.12 -9.76 -9.00
C TYR A 237 -16.05 -8.90 -9.87
N SER A 238 -17.26 -9.40 -10.16
CA SER A 238 -18.33 -8.68 -10.90
C SER A 238 -17.88 -8.02 -12.21
N GLY A 239 -17.00 -8.68 -12.97
CA GLY A 239 -16.46 -8.11 -14.23
C GLY A 239 -15.40 -7.02 -14.04
N ILE A 240 -15.05 -6.66 -12.80
CA ILE A 240 -14.10 -5.60 -12.47
C ILE A 240 -12.72 -6.18 -12.15
N LYS A 241 -11.69 -5.61 -12.79
CA LYS A 241 -10.30 -5.79 -12.39
C LYS A 241 -9.95 -4.72 -11.36
N ALA A 242 -9.35 -5.11 -10.25
CA ALA A 242 -8.88 -4.18 -9.23
C ALA A 242 -7.69 -4.76 -8.46
N GLY A 243 -6.92 -3.91 -7.78
CA GLY A 243 -5.94 -4.37 -6.82
C GLY A 243 -6.59 -4.98 -5.58
N MET A 244 -7.71 -4.40 -5.16
CA MET A 244 -8.55 -4.91 -4.09
C MET A 244 -10.03 -4.75 -4.42
N ALA A 245 -10.83 -5.76 -4.10
CA ALA A 245 -12.28 -5.78 -4.18
C ALA A 245 -12.85 -6.05 -2.79
N ILE A 246 -13.58 -5.09 -2.22
CA ILE A 246 -14.34 -5.28 -0.99
C ILE A 246 -15.78 -5.55 -1.39
N THR A 247 -16.25 -6.75 -1.04
CA THR A 247 -17.50 -7.32 -1.52
C THR A 247 -18.23 -7.93 -0.34
N GLY A 248 -19.54 -7.92 -0.32
CA GLY A 248 -20.24 -8.58 0.76
C GLY A 248 -21.74 -8.51 0.67
N VAL A 249 -22.33 -9.62 0.22
CA VAL A 249 -23.66 -10.05 0.70
C VAL A 249 -23.71 -10.16 2.24
N SER A 250 -22.54 -10.24 2.89
CA SER A 250 -22.31 -10.35 4.34
C SER A 250 -22.08 -9.02 5.08
N LYS A 251 -22.14 -7.85 4.40
CA LYS A 251 -21.75 -6.54 4.97
C LYS A 251 -20.28 -6.50 5.42
N ALA A 252 -19.36 -6.75 4.48
CA ALA A 252 -17.93 -6.67 4.77
C ALA A 252 -17.59 -5.31 5.41
N GLU A 253 -16.76 -5.33 6.46
CA GLU A 253 -16.37 -4.14 7.21
C GLU A 253 -14.85 -4.01 7.21
N LEU A 254 -14.35 -2.82 6.89
CA LEU A 254 -12.91 -2.55 6.80
C LEU A 254 -12.57 -1.10 7.13
N SER A 255 -11.53 -0.92 7.95
CA SER A 255 -10.81 0.35 8.15
C SER A 255 -9.62 0.42 7.19
N ILE A 256 -9.49 1.50 6.42
CA ILE A 256 -8.41 1.71 5.44
C ILE A 256 -7.77 3.08 5.65
N LYS A 257 -6.55 3.12 6.18
CA LYS A 257 -5.83 4.37 6.47
C LYS A 257 -4.41 4.35 5.93
N ASP A 258 -3.93 5.46 5.40
CA ASP A 258 -2.54 5.62 4.95
C ASP A 258 -2.09 4.52 3.98
N CYS A 259 -3.02 3.96 3.20
CA CYS A 259 -2.74 2.85 2.28
C CYS A 259 -2.39 3.38 0.89
N LEU A 260 -1.58 2.61 0.16
CA LEU A 260 -1.18 2.89 -1.21
C LEU A 260 -1.71 1.81 -2.16
N PHE A 261 -2.44 2.21 -3.19
CA PHE A 261 -2.85 1.33 -4.28
C PHE A 261 -2.15 1.80 -5.56
N GLU A 262 -1.10 1.08 -5.96
CA GLU A 262 -0.17 1.53 -7.00
C GLU A 262 0.03 0.49 -8.11
N LYS A 263 0.15 0.94 -9.36
CA LYS A 263 0.57 0.09 -10.49
C LYS A 263 -0.28 -1.17 -10.66
N ASN A 264 -1.57 -1.10 -10.36
CA ASN A 264 -2.50 -2.19 -10.61
C ASN A 264 -3.07 -2.10 -12.04
N ASP A 265 -3.36 -3.26 -12.64
CA ASP A 265 -4.07 -3.35 -13.90
C ASP A 265 -5.58 -3.49 -13.65
N GLY A 266 -6.24 -2.36 -13.50
CA GLY A 266 -7.62 -2.22 -13.06
C GLY A 266 -7.76 -0.97 -12.19
N TYR A 267 -8.82 -0.95 -11.38
CA TYR A 267 -8.93 0.03 -10.30
C TYR A 267 -7.92 -0.26 -9.19
N GLY A 268 -7.53 0.75 -8.41
CA GLY A 268 -6.80 0.48 -7.17
C GLY A 268 -7.69 -0.28 -6.17
N LEU A 269 -8.88 0.26 -5.95
CA LEU A 269 -9.89 -0.30 -5.04
C LEU A 269 -11.28 -0.32 -5.70
N TRP A 270 -12.01 -1.42 -5.52
CA TRP A 270 -13.43 -1.52 -5.84
C TRP A 270 -14.24 -1.82 -4.58
N VAL A 271 -15.31 -1.06 -4.35
CA VAL A 271 -16.16 -1.16 -3.15
C VAL A 271 -17.62 -1.38 -3.54
N GLU A 272 -18.18 -2.52 -3.13
CA GLU A 272 -19.58 -2.86 -3.36
C GLU A 272 -20.55 -2.06 -2.46
N ASP A 273 -21.83 -1.99 -2.82
CA ASP A 273 -22.83 -1.13 -2.18
C ASP A 273 -23.09 -1.40 -0.69
N ALA A 274 -23.04 -2.66 -0.27
CA ALA A 274 -23.38 -3.09 1.09
C ALA A 274 -22.19 -3.08 2.06
N VAL A 275 -21.01 -2.65 1.61
CA VAL A 275 -19.78 -2.58 2.40
C VAL A 275 -19.87 -1.48 3.45
N ILE A 276 -19.24 -1.72 4.61
CA ILE A 276 -19.06 -0.74 5.68
C ILE A 276 -17.58 -0.31 5.69
N LEU A 277 -17.30 0.87 5.17
CA LEU A 277 -16.00 1.52 5.41
C LEU A 277 -16.05 2.18 6.80
N SER A 278 -15.50 1.49 7.81
CA SER A 278 -15.51 1.97 9.19
C SER A 278 -14.56 3.16 9.40
N ALA A 279 -13.49 3.23 8.59
CA ALA A 279 -12.66 4.40 8.39
C ALA A 279 -12.05 4.41 6.98
N PHE A 280 -11.84 5.60 6.42
CA PHE A 280 -11.11 5.81 5.18
C PHE A 280 -10.32 7.12 5.30
N ALA A 281 -8.99 7.07 5.42
CA ALA A 281 -8.18 8.28 5.69
C ALA A 281 -6.84 8.27 4.95
N PHE A 282 -6.46 9.39 4.32
CA PHE A 282 -5.10 9.62 3.77
C PHE A 282 -4.60 8.53 2.80
N ASN A 283 -5.50 7.91 2.06
CA ASN A 283 -5.15 6.86 1.11
C ASN A 283 -4.64 7.47 -0.21
N VAL A 284 -3.70 6.80 -0.86
CA VAL A 284 -3.10 7.26 -2.12
C VAL A 284 -3.34 6.23 -3.22
N PHE A 285 -3.82 6.70 -4.37
CA PHE A 285 -4.04 5.90 -5.56
C PHE A 285 -3.22 6.46 -6.72
N LYS A 286 -2.31 5.65 -7.27
CA LYS A 286 -1.34 6.09 -8.27
C LYS A 286 -1.08 5.05 -9.36
N ASP A 287 -0.90 5.51 -10.59
CA ASP A 287 -0.48 4.68 -11.72
C ASP A 287 -1.32 3.40 -11.94
N ASN A 288 -2.61 3.38 -11.56
CA ASN A 288 -3.53 2.29 -11.89
C ASN A 288 -4.05 2.45 -13.34
N THR A 289 -4.40 1.38 -14.06
CA THR A 289 -4.87 1.51 -15.47
C THR A 289 -6.29 2.07 -15.59
N GLU A 290 -7.12 1.90 -14.57
CA GLU A 290 -8.43 2.54 -14.46
C GLU A 290 -8.36 3.75 -13.51
N ALA A 291 -9.49 4.17 -12.93
CA ALA A 291 -9.47 5.17 -11.86
C ALA A 291 -8.90 4.59 -10.55
N GLY A 292 -8.54 5.47 -9.61
CA GLY A 292 -8.04 5.03 -8.31
C GLY A 292 -9.05 4.14 -7.57
N ILE A 293 -10.32 4.53 -7.60
CA ILE A 293 -11.40 3.83 -6.91
C ILE A 293 -12.68 3.80 -7.75
N LEU A 294 -13.43 2.69 -7.63
CA LEU A 294 -14.82 2.56 -8.08
C LEU A 294 -15.69 2.13 -6.90
N LEU A 295 -16.76 2.87 -6.63
CA LEU A 295 -17.69 2.60 -5.52
C LEU A 295 -19.13 3.00 -5.86
N THR A 296 -20.09 2.68 -4.99
CA THR A 296 -21.45 3.23 -5.10
C THR A 296 -21.58 4.58 -4.38
N ALA A 297 -22.61 5.34 -4.73
CA ALA A 297 -22.86 6.67 -4.16
C ALA A 297 -23.01 6.66 -2.62
N ARG A 298 -23.54 5.57 -2.04
CA ARG A 298 -23.67 5.41 -0.59
C ARG A 298 -22.33 5.51 0.14
N ASN A 299 -21.27 4.97 -0.47
CA ASN A 299 -19.95 4.89 0.17
C ASN A 299 -19.11 6.18 0.00
N VAL A 300 -19.54 7.12 -0.84
CA VAL A 300 -18.80 8.36 -1.10
C VAL A 300 -18.65 9.21 0.16
N ALA A 301 -19.69 9.28 1.00
CA ALA A 301 -19.68 10.03 2.25
C ALA A 301 -18.68 9.48 3.29
N LYS A 302 -18.11 8.29 3.06
CA LYS A 302 -17.08 7.69 3.92
C LYS A 302 -15.66 8.11 3.55
N LEU A 303 -15.46 8.65 2.34
CA LEU A 303 -14.13 9.06 1.87
C LEU A 303 -13.71 10.37 2.55
N ASP A 304 -12.44 10.45 2.96
CA ASP A 304 -11.90 11.69 3.53
C ASP A 304 -11.38 12.66 2.46
N PRO A 305 -11.33 13.98 2.75
CA PRO A 305 -10.87 14.98 1.79
C PRO A 305 -9.37 14.99 1.48
N ASN A 306 -8.54 14.26 2.24
CA ASN A 306 -7.07 14.22 2.10
C ASN A 306 -6.57 13.02 1.30
N SER A 307 -7.41 12.01 1.03
CA SER A 307 -7.07 10.94 0.11
C SER A 307 -6.82 11.48 -1.30
N VAL A 308 -5.86 10.89 -2.00
CA VAL A 308 -5.35 11.38 -3.31
C VAL A 308 -5.65 10.37 -4.40
N PHE A 309 -6.36 10.79 -5.44
CA PHE A 309 -6.72 9.96 -6.61
C PHE A 309 -6.10 10.47 -7.92
N THR A 310 -5.24 11.49 -7.83
CA THR A 310 -4.66 12.23 -8.96
C THR A 310 -3.24 11.78 -9.34
N GLY A 311 -2.77 10.66 -8.79
CA GLY A 311 -1.42 10.16 -8.96
C GLY A 311 -1.12 9.49 -10.32
N GLY A 312 -1.69 9.93 -11.43
CA GLY A 312 -1.42 9.32 -12.75
C GLY A 312 -2.20 8.03 -13.03
N ASN A 313 -3.35 7.86 -12.39
CA ASN A 313 -4.29 6.79 -12.74
C ASN A 313 -4.80 7.01 -14.17
N GLY A 314 -5.28 5.95 -14.83
CA GLY A 314 -5.87 6.04 -16.18
C GLY A 314 -6.96 7.09 -16.25
N ARG A 315 -7.68 7.30 -15.13
CA ARG A 315 -8.53 8.48 -14.91
C ARG A 315 -8.33 8.99 -13.48
N ASN A 316 -7.96 10.26 -13.33
CA ASN A 316 -7.73 10.91 -12.03
C ASN A 316 -9.05 11.40 -11.41
N VAL A 317 -9.93 10.46 -11.08
CA VAL A 317 -11.27 10.71 -10.51
C VAL A 317 -11.63 9.62 -9.49
N VAL A 318 -12.67 9.88 -8.71
CA VAL A 318 -13.39 8.86 -7.93
C VAL A 318 -14.61 8.43 -8.74
N GLU A 319 -14.65 7.19 -9.22
CA GLU A 319 -15.77 6.73 -10.07
C GLU A 319 -16.90 6.14 -9.23
N ILE A 320 -18.13 6.50 -9.63
CA ILE A 320 -19.37 6.14 -8.97
C ILE A 320 -20.18 5.29 -9.93
N SER A 321 -20.37 4.03 -9.57
CA SER A 321 -21.18 3.09 -10.34
C SER A 321 -22.68 3.47 -10.29
N PRO A 322 -23.50 2.96 -11.22
CA PRO A 322 -24.93 3.20 -11.21
C PRO A 322 -25.51 2.79 -9.85
N SER A 323 -26.14 3.73 -9.15
CA SER A 323 -26.57 3.52 -7.77
C SER A 323 -27.62 4.53 -7.33
N GLN A 324 -28.19 4.30 -6.15
CA GLN A 324 -29.16 5.17 -5.51
C GLN A 324 -28.62 5.65 -4.16
N LEU A 325 -28.75 6.95 -3.90
CA LEU A 325 -28.69 7.49 -2.54
C LEU A 325 -30.07 7.31 -1.91
N SER A 326 -30.16 6.45 -0.90
CA SER A 326 -31.39 6.20 -0.15
C SER A 326 -31.32 6.84 1.23
N LYS A 327 -32.48 7.22 1.79
CA LYS A 327 -32.59 7.77 3.14
C LYS A 327 -31.78 6.96 4.15
N SER A 328 -31.05 7.67 5.00
CA SER A 328 -30.22 7.10 6.06
C SER A 328 -30.77 7.49 7.42
N SER A 329 -30.70 6.59 8.39
CA SER A 329 -30.95 6.94 9.79
C SER A 329 -29.91 7.91 10.35
N ALA A 330 -28.75 8.03 9.69
CA ALA A 330 -27.70 9.00 10.03
C ALA A 330 -28.03 10.45 9.62
N GLY A 331 -29.15 10.68 8.92
CA GLY A 331 -29.58 12.00 8.46
C GLY A 331 -29.04 12.38 7.07
N GLU A 332 -28.75 13.67 6.89
CA GLU A 332 -28.25 14.26 5.63
C GLU A 332 -26.92 13.59 5.20
N ILE A 333 -26.87 13.13 3.96
CA ILE A 333 -25.67 12.58 3.33
C ILE A 333 -24.82 13.74 2.82
N VAL A 334 -23.57 13.84 3.28
CA VAL A 334 -22.68 14.95 2.91
C VAL A 334 -21.53 14.45 2.07
N TRP A 335 -21.35 15.00 0.87
CA TRP A 335 -20.15 14.81 0.06
C TRP A 335 -19.22 16.00 0.27
N GLN A 336 -18.02 15.71 0.79
CA GLN A 336 -17.06 16.72 1.22
C GLN A 336 -16.27 17.34 0.07
N GLY A 337 -16.05 16.58 -1.02
CA GLY A 337 -15.03 16.94 -2.01
C GLY A 337 -13.61 16.68 -1.49
N PHE A 338 -12.62 16.95 -2.33
CA PHE A 338 -11.22 16.68 -2.02
C PHE A 338 -10.39 17.95 -2.06
N LYS A 339 -9.36 18.01 -1.22
CA LYS A 339 -8.44 19.16 -1.14
C LYS A 339 -7.73 19.43 -2.48
N ASP A 340 -7.42 18.37 -3.22
CA ASP A 340 -6.77 18.44 -4.53
C ASP A 340 -7.74 18.68 -5.70
N LYS A 341 -9.04 18.88 -5.40
CA LYS A 341 -10.12 19.06 -6.38
C LYS A 341 -10.34 17.85 -7.29
N THR A 342 -9.99 16.64 -6.83
CA THR A 342 -10.40 15.40 -7.50
C THR A 342 -11.91 15.40 -7.79
N PRO A 343 -12.37 15.12 -9.02
CA PRO A 343 -13.79 14.98 -9.32
C PRO A 343 -14.39 13.65 -8.84
N TYR A 344 -15.65 13.69 -8.42
CA TYR A 344 -16.52 12.51 -8.40
C TYR A 344 -17.10 12.29 -9.80
N ARG A 345 -16.92 11.13 -10.41
CA ARG A 345 -17.46 10.82 -11.75
C ARG A 345 -18.61 9.82 -11.69
N ILE A 346 -19.80 10.25 -12.08
CA ILE A 346 -20.98 9.39 -12.21
C ILE A 346 -20.95 8.70 -13.58
N LEU A 347 -20.90 7.36 -13.57
CA LEU A 347 -20.70 6.58 -14.79
C LEU A 347 -21.96 6.44 -15.67
N GLU A 348 -23.14 6.36 -15.08
CA GLU A 348 -24.38 6.14 -15.85
C GLU A 348 -25.59 6.82 -15.20
N SER A 349 -26.04 6.36 -14.03
CA SER A 349 -27.19 6.95 -13.37
C SER A 349 -26.99 7.07 -11.86
N LEU A 350 -27.34 8.23 -11.33
CA LEU A 350 -27.49 8.45 -9.90
C LEU A 350 -28.93 8.85 -9.60
N THR A 351 -29.62 8.03 -8.82
CA THR A 351 -30.92 8.38 -8.26
C THR A 351 -30.76 8.86 -6.82
N VAL A 352 -31.45 9.92 -6.44
CA VAL A 352 -31.42 10.51 -5.10
C VAL A 352 -32.82 10.43 -4.52
N ASP A 353 -32.96 9.61 -3.48
CA ASP A 353 -34.13 9.50 -2.61
C ASP A 353 -33.64 9.67 -1.16
N ALA A 354 -32.94 10.77 -0.91
CA ALA A 354 -32.26 11.08 0.34
C ALA A 354 -32.04 12.58 0.46
N ASP A 355 -31.75 13.03 1.69
CA ASP A 355 -31.27 14.38 1.95
C ASP A 355 -29.79 14.42 1.61
N TRP A 356 -29.39 15.10 0.54
CA TRP A 356 -28.03 15.08 0.02
C TRP A 356 -27.45 16.49 -0.08
N LYS A 357 -26.28 16.69 0.52
CA LYS A 357 -25.55 17.95 0.53
C LYS A 357 -24.18 17.83 -0.11
N LEU A 358 -23.87 18.79 -0.97
CA LEU A 358 -22.54 19.00 -1.53
C LEU A 358 -21.86 20.17 -0.82
N MET A 359 -20.68 19.92 -0.26
CA MET A 359 -19.88 20.98 0.35
C MET A 359 -19.25 21.90 -0.72
N PRO A 360 -18.99 23.19 -0.42
CA PRO A 360 -18.36 24.12 -1.36
C PRO A 360 -17.08 23.56 -2.00
N GLY A 361 -16.95 23.71 -3.31
CA GLY A 361 -15.82 23.21 -4.08
C GLY A 361 -15.95 21.76 -4.60
N VAL A 362 -17.04 21.05 -4.29
CA VAL A 362 -17.30 19.73 -4.88
C VAL A 362 -17.40 19.82 -6.41
N ILE A 363 -16.74 18.90 -7.09
CA ILE A 363 -16.78 18.72 -8.54
C ILE A 363 -17.41 17.36 -8.85
N ILE A 364 -18.48 17.37 -9.65
CA ILE A 364 -19.11 16.19 -10.23
C ILE A 364 -18.90 16.20 -11.74
N GLU A 365 -18.39 15.08 -12.25
CA GLU A 365 -18.31 14.79 -13.68
C GLU A 365 -19.34 13.73 -14.08
N MET A 366 -19.98 13.95 -15.22
CA MET A 366 -20.98 13.06 -15.78
C MET A 366 -20.38 12.38 -17.01
N SER A 367 -20.34 11.04 -17.00
CA SER A 367 -19.97 10.28 -18.19
C SER A 367 -20.94 10.53 -19.35
N SER A 368 -20.53 10.16 -20.56
CA SER A 368 -21.37 10.31 -21.75
C SER A 368 -22.71 9.59 -21.55
N GLY A 369 -23.82 10.28 -21.82
CA GLY A 369 -25.15 9.72 -21.61
C GLY A 369 -25.57 9.51 -20.16
N ALA A 370 -24.75 9.90 -19.17
CA ALA A 370 -25.13 9.78 -17.77
C ALA A 370 -26.25 10.74 -17.38
N ARG A 371 -27.02 10.39 -16.34
CA ARG A 371 -28.11 11.20 -15.79
C ARG A 371 -28.11 11.22 -14.26
N MET A 372 -28.68 12.28 -13.69
CA MET A 372 -28.95 12.38 -12.26
C MET A 372 -30.45 12.66 -12.04
N SER A 373 -31.07 11.96 -11.10
CA SER A 373 -32.48 12.09 -10.75
C SER A 373 -32.65 12.38 -9.27
N ILE A 374 -33.39 13.42 -8.90
CA ILE A 374 -33.72 13.78 -7.53
C ILE A 374 -35.20 13.45 -7.31
N ASP A 375 -35.45 12.22 -6.87
CA ASP A 375 -36.77 11.61 -6.80
C ASP A 375 -37.43 11.88 -5.43
N GLY A 376 -36.63 11.90 -4.36
CA GLY A 376 -37.06 12.18 -3.00
C GLY A 376 -35.96 12.83 -2.16
N GLY A 377 -36.32 13.28 -0.96
CA GLY A 377 -35.41 14.08 -0.13
C GLY A 377 -35.06 15.43 -0.80
N TYR A 378 -33.78 15.80 -0.87
CA TYR A 378 -33.34 17.00 -1.58
C TYR A 378 -31.88 16.95 -2.03
N LEU A 379 -31.52 17.83 -2.98
CA LEU A 379 -30.14 18.17 -3.30
C LEU A 379 -29.81 19.60 -2.86
N ASN A 380 -28.95 19.72 -1.86
CA ASN A 380 -28.42 21.00 -1.36
C ASN A 380 -26.98 21.22 -1.85
N ALA A 381 -26.83 22.02 -2.89
CA ALA A 381 -25.56 22.34 -3.51
C ALA A 381 -25.30 23.86 -3.45
N LYS A 382 -24.81 24.30 -2.28
CA LYS A 382 -24.44 25.69 -2.00
C LYS A 382 -22.93 25.84 -1.93
N GLY A 383 -22.34 26.38 -2.99
CA GLY A 383 -20.95 26.79 -3.02
C GLY A 383 -20.74 28.18 -2.43
N THR A 384 -19.58 28.75 -2.72
CA THR A 384 -19.28 30.17 -2.52
C THR A 384 -18.67 30.73 -3.81
N GLU A 385 -18.53 32.04 -3.92
CA GLU A 385 -17.86 32.66 -5.07
C GLU A 385 -16.43 32.12 -5.28
N ALA A 386 -15.69 31.89 -4.19
CA ALA A 386 -14.34 31.33 -4.22
C ALA A 386 -14.30 29.82 -4.45
N SER A 387 -15.34 29.10 -4.02
CA SER A 387 -15.41 27.63 -4.04
C SER A 387 -16.77 27.18 -4.55
N LYS A 388 -16.99 27.36 -5.86
CA LYS A 388 -18.23 26.96 -6.52
C LYS A 388 -18.40 25.45 -6.54
N ILE A 389 -19.65 24.98 -6.55
CA ILE A 389 -19.97 23.61 -6.92
C ILE A 389 -19.91 23.50 -8.44
N ILE A 390 -19.32 22.43 -8.98
CA ILE A 390 -19.23 22.23 -10.43
C ILE A 390 -19.88 20.89 -10.79
N ILE A 391 -20.82 20.90 -11.74
CA ILE A 391 -21.41 19.70 -12.34
C ILE A 391 -21.28 19.82 -13.86
N ARG A 392 -20.52 18.91 -14.49
CA ARG A 392 -20.17 19.02 -15.91
C ARG A 392 -20.04 17.66 -16.59
N GLY A 393 -20.02 17.62 -17.91
CA GLY A 393 -19.62 16.42 -18.66
C GLY A 393 -18.13 16.11 -18.46
N ALA A 394 -17.75 14.83 -18.41
CA ALA A 394 -16.37 14.40 -18.16
C ALA A 394 -15.34 14.92 -19.19
N GLU A 395 -15.78 15.25 -20.40
CA GLU A 395 -14.94 15.85 -21.46
C GLU A 395 -15.15 17.36 -21.65
N ASN A 396 -15.94 18.01 -20.78
CA ASN A 396 -16.27 19.45 -20.86
C ASN A 396 -16.84 19.88 -22.23
N LYS A 397 -17.60 19.00 -22.89
CA LYS A 397 -18.28 19.29 -24.15
C LYS A 397 -19.74 19.71 -23.92
N PRO A 398 -20.31 20.59 -24.75
CA PRO A 398 -21.75 20.85 -24.75
C PRO A 398 -22.51 19.58 -25.13
N ALA A 399 -23.74 19.43 -24.61
CA ALA A 399 -24.62 18.29 -24.91
C ALA A 399 -23.94 16.91 -24.78
N TYR A 400 -23.10 16.72 -23.77
CA TYR A 400 -22.31 15.51 -23.52
C TYR A 400 -23.06 14.45 -22.69
N TRP A 401 -23.81 14.89 -21.69
CA TRP A 401 -24.57 14.02 -20.78
C TRP A 401 -26.05 14.40 -20.78
N ARG A 402 -26.92 13.60 -20.16
CA ARG A 402 -28.37 13.75 -20.33
C ARG A 402 -28.98 14.92 -19.59
N GLY A 403 -28.44 15.29 -18.43
CA GLY A 403 -28.96 16.34 -17.55
C GLY A 403 -29.42 15.81 -16.19
N ILE A 404 -29.80 16.76 -15.33
CA ILE A 404 -30.39 16.55 -14.00
C ILE A 404 -31.92 16.68 -14.11
N ILE A 405 -32.66 15.74 -13.52
CA ILE A 405 -34.11 15.87 -13.35
C ILE A 405 -34.46 15.86 -11.87
N CYS A 406 -35.33 16.78 -11.45
CA CYS A 406 -35.79 16.90 -10.07
C CYS A 406 -37.31 16.73 -10.01
N PHE A 407 -37.75 15.69 -9.29
CA PHE A 407 -39.13 15.43 -8.90
C PHE A 407 -39.43 15.83 -7.46
N SER A 408 -38.40 16.02 -6.63
CA SER A 408 -38.57 16.41 -5.23
C SER A 408 -39.28 17.76 -5.08
N THR A 409 -40.20 17.82 -4.13
CA THR A 409 -40.97 19.02 -3.74
C THR A 409 -40.28 19.83 -2.65
N SER A 410 -39.13 19.38 -2.16
CA SER A 410 -38.43 20.01 -1.05
C SER A 410 -37.95 21.41 -1.41
N ALA A 411 -38.20 22.37 -0.52
CA ALA A 411 -37.64 23.73 -0.63
C ALA A 411 -36.11 23.78 -0.45
N MET A 412 -35.51 22.67 -0.01
CA MET A 412 -34.06 22.53 0.18
C MET A 412 -33.32 22.10 -1.09
N ASN A 413 -34.03 21.85 -2.19
CA ASN A 413 -33.40 21.70 -3.50
C ASN A 413 -32.82 23.05 -3.94
N VAL A 414 -31.49 23.14 -3.99
CA VAL A 414 -30.82 24.41 -4.22
C VAL A 414 -29.51 24.27 -4.96
N PHE A 415 -29.34 25.14 -5.96
CA PHE A 415 -28.06 25.48 -6.56
C PHE A 415 -27.77 26.94 -6.22
N GLU A 416 -26.70 27.18 -5.47
CA GLU A 416 -26.22 28.53 -5.16
C GLU A 416 -24.70 28.57 -5.33
N TYR A 417 -24.18 29.54 -6.08
CA TYR A 417 -22.76 29.56 -6.47
C TYR A 417 -22.32 28.22 -7.10
N ALA A 418 -23.09 27.75 -8.09
CA ALA A 418 -22.83 26.50 -8.80
C ALA A 418 -22.60 26.74 -10.30
N GLU A 419 -21.91 25.82 -10.96
CA GLU A 419 -21.75 25.78 -12.42
C GLU A 419 -22.25 24.44 -12.96
N ILE A 420 -23.33 24.48 -13.74
CA ILE A 420 -23.92 23.30 -14.37
C ILE A 420 -23.74 23.42 -15.88
N SER A 421 -23.10 22.43 -16.49
CA SER A 421 -22.78 22.51 -17.92
C SER A 421 -22.80 21.19 -18.69
N GLY A 422 -23.10 21.28 -19.99
CA GLY A 422 -22.93 20.18 -20.95
C GLY A 422 -24.03 19.12 -20.95
N GLY A 423 -25.18 19.38 -20.33
CA GLY A 423 -26.35 18.50 -20.33
C GLY A 423 -27.15 18.56 -21.65
N GLY A 424 -28.19 17.74 -21.78
CA GLY A 424 -29.05 17.73 -22.96
C GLY A 424 -28.49 16.99 -24.18
N SER A 425 -27.66 15.95 -23.99
CA SER A 425 -27.21 15.09 -25.10
C SER A 425 -28.37 14.40 -25.84
N THR A 426 -29.41 14.05 -25.09
CA THR A 426 -30.69 13.54 -25.58
C THR A 426 -31.83 14.15 -24.75
N ALA A 427 -33.07 13.98 -25.21
CA ALA A 427 -34.23 14.46 -24.47
C ALA A 427 -34.27 13.83 -23.06
N LEU A 428 -34.34 14.68 -22.05
CA LEU A 428 -34.38 14.27 -20.64
C LEU A 428 -35.81 13.96 -20.20
N VAL A 429 -36.75 14.86 -20.51
CA VAL A 429 -38.18 14.74 -20.17
C VAL A 429 -39.04 15.55 -21.16
N SER A 430 -40.26 15.09 -21.46
CA SER A 430 -41.21 15.77 -22.36
C SER A 430 -40.62 16.20 -23.72
N GLY A 431 -39.70 15.41 -24.26
CA GLY A 431 -39.00 15.73 -25.52
C GLY A 431 -37.96 16.85 -25.41
N LYS A 432 -37.72 17.42 -24.22
CA LYS A 432 -36.81 18.55 -24.01
C LYS A 432 -35.40 18.08 -23.68
N LYS A 433 -34.40 18.66 -24.34
CA LYS A 433 -32.97 18.53 -24.01
C LYS A 433 -32.59 19.66 -23.05
N VAL A 434 -32.08 19.35 -21.86
CA VAL A 434 -31.75 20.38 -20.85
C VAL A 434 -30.55 20.02 -19.97
N ASN A 435 -29.94 21.03 -19.35
CA ASN A 435 -29.05 20.81 -18.20
C ASN A 435 -29.87 20.37 -16.97
N ILE A 436 -30.96 21.08 -16.67
CA ILE A 436 -31.78 20.87 -15.47
C ILE A 436 -33.27 20.84 -15.89
N ALA A 437 -33.99 19.81 -15.46
CA ALA A 437 -35.45 19.73 -15.53
C ALA A 437 -36.03 19.73 -14.11
N VAL A 438 -36.93 20.66 -13.81
CA VAL A 438 -37.77 20.62 -12.61
C VAL A 438 -39.14 20.15 -13.03
N TYR A 439 -39.51 18.92 -12.65
CA TYR A 439 -40.61 18.20 -13.25
C TYR A 439 -41.44 17.44 -12.23
N GLY A 440 -42.76 17.58 -12.30
CA GLY A 440 -43.70 16.92 -11.41
C GLY A 440 -44.50 17.91 -10.57
N SER A 441 -45.57 17.41 -9.95
CA SER A 441 -46.49 18.25 -9.18
C SER A 441 -45.79 18.83 -7.95
N GLN A 442 -45.70 20.15 -7.88
CA GLN A 442 -45.03 20.90 -6.81
C GLN A 442 -43.53 20.62 -6.66
N ALA A 443 -42.89 19.99 -7.67
CA ALA A 443 -41.43 19.87 -7.68
C ALA A 443 -40.81 21.27 -7.58
N SER A 444 -39.79 21.44 -6.76
CA SER A 444 -39.25 22.77 -6.44
C SER A 444 -37.73 22.77 -6.52
N PHE A 445 -37.13 23.81 -7.10
CA PHE A 445 -35.68 23.99 -7.14
C PHE A 445 -35.30 25.47 -7.13
N GLN A 446 -34.51 25.90 -6.14
CA GLN A 446 -33.98 27.27 -6.11
C GLN A 446 -32.62 27.32 -6.82
N ILE A 447 -32.47 28.22 -7.79
CA ILE A 447 -31.22 28.38 -8.54
C ILE A 447 -30.83 29.84 -8.50
N LYS A 448 -29.71 30.18 -7.84
CA LYS A 448 -29.24 31.55 -7.64
C LYS A 448 -27.72 31.63 -7.80
N ASN A 449 -27.20 32.79 -8.21
CA ASN A 449 -25.77 33.09 -8.31
C ASN A 449 -24.97 32.00 -9.05
N SER A 450 -25.59 31.33 -10.03
CA SER A 450 -25.06 30.14 -10.67
C SER A 450 -24.89 30.36 -12.18
N LYS A 451 -24.05 29.52 -12.81
CA LYS A 451 -23.85 29.51 -14.27
C LYS A 451 -24.45 28.23 -14.85
N ILE A 452 -25.31 28.37 -15.86
CA ILE A 452 -25.93 27.25 -16.57
C ILE A 452 -25.57 27.37 -18.05
N SER A 453 -24.85 26.39 -18.60
CA SER A 453 -24.31 26.53 -19.96
C SER A 453 -24.16 25.25 -20.78
N GLY A 454 -23.99 25.39 -22.09
CA GLY A 454 -23.65 24.26 -22.97
C GLY A 454 -24.74 23.20 -23.10
N SER A 455 -26.01 23.55 -22.85
CA SER A 455 -27.12 22.61 -23.01
C SER A 455 -27.41 22.32 -24.48
N GLY A 456 -27.70 21.06 -24.81
CA GLY A 456 -28.23 20.67 -26.13
C GLY A 456 -29.64 21.15 -26.45
N GLY A 457 -30.30 21.86 -25.51
CA GLY A 457 -31.56 22.57 -25.69
C GLY A 457 -31.62 23.78 -24.75
N TYR A 458 -32.56 23.82 -23.81
CA TYR A 458 -32.65 24.91 -22.83
C TYR A 458 -31.69 24.71 -21.66
N GLY A 459 -31.27 25.79 -21.00
CA GLY A 459 -30.55 25.69 -19.73
C GLY A 459 -31.39 25.01 -18.65
N VAL A 460 -32.62 25.49 -18.43
CA VAL A 460 -33.56 24.93 -17.45
C VAL A 460 -34.93 24.71 -18.10
N TYR A 461 -35.58 23.58 -17.81
CA TYR A 461 -36.98 23.33 -18.12
C TYR A 461 -37.78 23.20 -16.83
N VAL A 462 -38.95 23.85 -16.77
CA VAL A 462 -39.86 23.84 -15.63
C VAL A 462 -41.25 23.46 -16.14
N ASN A 463 -41.77 22.33 -15.64
CA ASN A 463 -43.14 21.90 -15.92
C ASN A 463 -44.19 22.77 -15.20
N TYR A 464 -45.44 22.78 -15.71
CA TYR A 464 -46.56 23.63 -15.25
C TYR A 464 -46.82 23.62 -13.75
N GLN A 465 -46.58 22.50 -13.09
CA GLN A 465 -46.83 22.37 -11.65
C GLN A 465 -45.56 22.51 -10.80
N ALA A 466 -44.41 22.67 -11.43
CA ALA A 466 -43.12 22.83 -10.78
C ALA A 466 -42.80 24.30 -10.50
N LYS A 467 -41.89 24.54 -9.57
CA LYS A 467 -41.52 25.87 -9.08
C LYS A 467 -40.01 26.06 -9.13
N VAL A 468 -39.62 27.23 -9.60
CA VAL A 468 -38.27 27.80 -9.46
C VAL A 468 -38.41 29.21 -8.91
N ASN A 469 -37.31 29.81 -8.44
CA ASN A 469 -37.33 31.21 -8.04
C ASN A 469 -37.70 32.14 -9.22
N ASP A 470 -38.47 33.19 -8.93
CA ASP A 470 -39.01 34.11 -9.95
C ASP A 470 -37.91 34.81 -10.74
N ASP A 471 -36.82 35.15 -10.05
CA ASP A 471 -35.64 35.83 -10.57
C ASP A 471 -34.62 34.88 -11.22
N ILE A 472 -34.98 33.63 -11.55
CA ILE A 472 -34.04 32.62 -12.09
C ILE A 472 -33.20 33.12 -13.26
N GLU A 473 -33.75 33.94 -14.16
CA GLU A 473 -32.97 34.46 -15.31
C GLU A 473 -32.02 35.60 -14.94
N THR A 474 -32.38 36.43 -13.95
CA THR A 474 -31.60 37.61 -13.54
C THR A 474 -30.62 37.30 -12.42
N ALA A 475 -30.90 36.29 -11.60
CA ALA A 475 -30.04 35.82 -10.52
C ALA A 475 -28.91 34.89 -11.02
N ASN A 476 -28.91 34.49 -12.28
CA ASN A 476 -27.97 33.52 -12.83
C ASN A 476 -27.41 33.95 -14.19
N THR A 477 -26.29 33.36 -14.57
CA THR A 477 -25.70 33.54 -15.90
C THR A 477 -26.01 32.33 -16.78
N PHE A 478 -26.51 32.57 -17.99
CA PHE A 478 -26.75 31.55 -19.00
C PHE A 478 -25.87 31.81 -20.21
N ALA A 479 -25.23 30.77 -20.73
CA ALA A 479 -24.37 30.86 -21.92
C ALA A 479 -24.46 29.59 -22.76
N ASP A 480 -24.37 29.71 -24.09
CA ASP A 480 -24.18 28.57 -25.00
C ASP A 480 -25.23 27.44 -24.86
N ASN A 481 -26.48 27.77 -24.49
CA ASN A 481 -27.60 26.83 -24.50
C ASN A 481 -28.32 26.95 -25.84
N VAL A 482 -28.55 25.83 -26.54
CA VAL A 482 -29.02 25.82 -27.94
C VAL A 482 -30.39 26.48 -28.14
N GLU A 483 -31.36 26.22 -27.28
CA GLU A 483 -32.74 26.71 -27.46
C GLU A 483 -33.06 27.95 -26.63
N GLY A 484 -32.38 28.15 -25.49
CA GLY A 484 -32.61 29.32 -24.64
C GLY A 484 -32.20 29.13 -23.19
N LYS A 485 -32.52 30.13 -22.35
CA LYS A 485 -32.18 30.13 -20.93
C LYS A 485 -33.09 29.20 -20.13
N VAL A 486 -34.38 29.52 -20.08
CA VAL A 486 -35.39 28.82 -19.30
C VAL A 486 -36.64 28.62 -20.16
N LEU A 487 -37.19 27.41 -20.14
CA LEU A 487 -38.52 27.10 -20.67
C LEU A 487 -39.45 26.80 -19.49
N LYS A 488 -40.56 27.53 -19.38
CA LYS A 488 -41.65 27.27 -18.44
C LYS A 488 -42.89 26.93 -19.26
N GLU A 489 -43.45 25.74 -19.07
CA GLU A 489 -44.69 25.28 -19.73
C GLU A 489 -45.80 25.10 -18.72
#